data_AF-A0A1G9T3Q6-F1
#
_entry.id   AF-A0A1G9T3Q6-F1
#
_cell.length_a   1.000
_cell.length_b   1.000
_cell.length_c   1.000
_cell.angle_alpha   90.00
_cell.angle_beta   90.00
_cell.angle_gamma   90.00
#
_symmetry.space_group_name_H-M   'P 1'
#
loop_
_entity.id
_entity.type
_entity.pdbx_description
1 polymer ?
#
loop_
_entity_poly.entity_id
_entity_poly.type
_entity_poly.pdbx_seq_one_letter_code
_entity_poly.pdbx_strand_id
1 'polypeptide(L)'
;MRKVGIDLRKLILISCLITFIGITPVQAENKDKGYEMMLEDIIYSFLSPLESKAIKDYFGEIYLSDFCRFVNVKTKPDQAYRYEITYQFITYERAIMPPYHLFTLKVENKSPVDWVIKDVKVRKLAENEDYTKMCRKPRVVWQSKRIREVPTKELP
;
A
#
# COMPACT_ATOMS: atom_id res chain seq x y z
N MET A 1 14.23 -59.35 -23.57
CA MET A 1 14.56 -57.97 -24.02
C MET A 1 13.43 -57.48 -24.93
N ARG A 2 12.58 -56.56 -24.47
CA ARG A 2 11.40 -56.09 -25.23
C ARG A 2 11.78 -54.74 -25.88
N LYS A 3 11.92 -54.70 -27.21
CA LYS A 3 12.18 -53.48 -27.97
C LYS A 3 10.95 -52.57 -27.86
N VAL A 4 11.09 -51.45 -27.15
CA VAL A 4 10.07 -50.40 -27.14
C VAL A 4 10.18 -49.63 -28.46
N GLY A 5 9.34 -50.00 -29.44
CA GLY A 5 9.19 -49.24 -30.67
C GLY A 5 8.39 -47.98 -30.39
N ILE A 6 9.08 -46.84 -30.29
CA ILE A 6 8.42 -45.54 -30.18
C ILE A 6 8.00 -45.15 -31.61
N ASP A 7 6.70 -45.15 -31.84
CA ASP A 7 6.09 -44.81 -33.13
C ASP A 7 6.38 -43.33 -33.49
N LEU A 8 6.77 -43.04 -34.73
CA LEU A 8 7.21 -41.71 -35.18
C LEU A 8 6.15 -40.63 -34.95
N ARG A 9 4.85 -41.00 -35.03
CA ARG A 9 3.73 -40.12 -34.66
C ARG A 9 3.74 -39.69 -33.20
N LYS A 10 4.16 -40.58 -32.29
CA LYS A 10 4.28 -40.27 -30.85
C LYS A 10 5.47 -39.34 -30.59
N LEU A 11 6.58 -39.48 -31.33
CA LEU A 11 7.73 -38.56 -31.25
C LEU A 11 7.37 -37.15 -31.72
N ILE A 12 6.57 -37.02 -32.78
CA ILE A 12 6.11 -35.72 -33.29
C ILE A 12 5.20 -35.02 -32.27
N LEU A 13 4.27 -35.75 -31.66
CA LEU A 13 3.39 -35.19 -30.63
C LEU A 13 4.16 -34.73 -29.38
N ILE A 14 5.15 -35.51 -28.96
CA ILE A 14 6.03 -35.13 -27.84
C ILE A 14 6.87 -33.89 -28.19
N SER A 15 7.40 -33.81 -29.41
CA SER A 15 8.16 -32.65 -29.89
C SER A 15 7.31 -31.37 -29.92
N CYS A 16 6.06 -31.45 -30.41
CA CYS A 16 5.12 -30.32 -30.41
C CYS A 16 4.76 -29.84 -29.01
N LEU A 17 4.63 -30.75 -28.03
CA LEU A 17 4.36 -30.38 -26.64
C LEU A 17 5.56 -29.66 -25.99
N ILE A 18 6.79 -30.08 -26.31
CA ILE A 18 8.02 -29.46 -25.79
C ILE A 18 8.20 -28.05 -26.37
N THR A 19 7.91 -27.85 -27.67
CA THR A 19 8.00 -26.51 -28.29
C THR A 19 6.92 -25.57 -27.76
N PHE A 20 5.70 -26.04 -27.48
CA PHE A 20 4.66 -25.19 -26.88
C PHE A 20 5.04 -24.65 -25.49
N ILE A 21 5.76 -25.42 -24.68
CA ILE A 21 6.21 -24.98 -23.35
C ILE A 21 7.42 -24.04 -23.48
N GLY A 22 8.32 -24.26 -24.44
CA GLY A 22 9.56 -23.50 -24.59
C GLY A 22 9.41 -22.09 -25.20
N ILE A 23 8.30 -21.79 -25.88
CA ILE A 23 8.15 -20.54 -26.66
C ILE A 23 7.25 -19.51 -25.95
N THR A 24 6.57 -19.87 -24.86
CA THR A 24 5.85 -18.86 -24.07
C THR A 24 6.83 -18.23 -23.07
N PRO A 25 7.26 -16.97 -23.26
CA PRO A 25 7.85 -16.24 -22.15
C PRO A 25 6.72 -16.05 -21.14
N VAL A 26 6.64 -16.91 -20.13
CA VAL A 26 5.94 -16.57 -18.90
C VAL A 26 6.74 -15.41 -18.32
N GLN A 27 6.36 -14.20 -18.72
CA GLN A 27 6.75 -12.99 -18.02
C GLN A 27 6.12 -13.11 -16.64
N ALA A 28 6.90 -13.65 -15.70
CA ALA A 28 6.59 -13.55 -14.29
C ALA A 28 6.65 -12.06 -13.95
N GLU A 29 5.51 -11.38 -14.12
CA GLU A 29 5.32 -10.02 -13.70
C GLU A 29 5.75 -9.92 -12.23
N ASN A 30 6.73 -9.05 -11.94
CA ASN A 30 7.51 -9.00 -10.70
C ASN A 30 6.66 -9.26 -9.44
N LYS A 31 6.64 -10.50 -8.94
CA LYS A 31 6.01 -10.87 -7.66
C LYS A 31 6.51 -9.98 -6.50
N ASP A 32 7.72 -9.46 -6.65
CA ASP A 32 8.42 -8.62 -5.68
C ASP A 32 7.68 -7.30 -5.41
N LYS A 33 7.35 -6.51 -6.44
CA LYS A 33 6.67 -5.21 -6.28
C LYS A 33 5.28 -5.34 -5.67
N GLY A 34 4.54 -6.38 -6.07
CA GLY A 34 3.22 -6.66 -5.51
C GLY A 34 3.27 -6.95 -4.01
N TYR A 35 4.27 -7.74 -3.61
CA TYR A 35 4.51 -8.10 -2.21
C TYR A 35 4.96 -6.89 -1.38
N GLU A 36 5.88 -6.07 -1.89
CA GLU A 36 6.32 -4.83 -1.23
C GLU A 36 5.14 -3.89 -0.94
N MET A 37 4.29 -3.60 -1.95
CA MET A 37 3.11 -2.76 -1.75
C MET A 37 2.13 -3.34 -0.71
N MET A 38 2.00 -4.66 -0.66
CA MET A 38 1.16 -5.33 0.35
C MET A 38 1.73 -5.17 1.75
N LEU A 39 3.05 -5.32 1.92
CA LEU A 39 3.71 -5.09 3.21
C LEU A 39 3.56 -3.64 3.67
N GLU A 40 3.70 -2.68 2.75
CA GLU A 40 3.48 -1.27 3.05
C GLU A 40 2.06 -1.01 3.56
N ASP A 41 1.04 -1.58 2.89
CA ASP A 41 -0.36 -1.43 3.30
C ASP A 41 -0.60 -2.03 4.70
N ILE A 42 0.03 -3.16 5.00
CA ILE A 42 -0.04 -3.81 6.33
C ILE A 42 0.59 -2.89 7.39
N ILE A 43 1.81 -2.40 7.17
CA ILE A 43 2.49 -1.50 8.10
C ILE A 43 1.67 -0.22 8.31
N TYR A 44 1.17 0.38 7.23
CA TYR A 44 0.34 1.57 7.32
C TYR A 44 -0.93 1.34 8.15
N SER A 45 -1.58 0.17 8.03
CA SER A 45 -2.75 -0.15 8.84
C SER A 45 -2.45 -0.16 10.36
N PHE A 46 -1.25 -0.61 10.76
CA PHE A 46 -0.80 -0.51 12.16
C PHE A 46 -0.56 0.94 12.62
N LEU A 47 -0.19 1.83 11.69
CA LEU A 47 0.09 3.24 11.98
C LEU A 47 -1.16 4.13 11.91
N SER A 48 -2.27 3.63 11.37
CA SER A 48 -3.54 4.37 11.19
C SER A 48 -4.08 5.05 12.48
N PRO A 49 -3.95 4.46 13.70
CA PRO A 49 -4.36 5.15 14.92
C PRO A 49 -3.56 6.44 15.20
N LEU A 50 -2.26 6.46 14.87
CA LEU A 50 -1.39 7.63 15.06
C LEU A 50 -1.72 8.72 14.04
N GLU A 51 -2.02 8.32 12.81
CA GLU A 51 -2.53 9.20 11.77
C GLU A 51 -3.85 9.85 12.18
N SER A 52 -4.82 9.05 12.62
CA SER A 52 -6.12 9.55 13.08
C SER A 52 -5.95 10.57 14.22
N LYS A 53 -5.02 10.29 15.13
CA LYS A 53 -4.64 11.23 16.19
C LYS A 53 -4.05 12.53 15.62
N ALA A 54 -3.07 12.45 14.73
CA ALA A 54 -2.44 13.64 14.14
C ALA A 54 -3.42 14.51 13.34
N ILE A 55 -4.35 13.89 12.61
CA ILE A 55 -5.42 14.59 11.88
C ILE A 55 -6.33 15.32 12.88
N LYS A 56 -6.80 14.63 13.92
CA LYS A 56 -7.65 15.22 14.96
C LYS A 56 -6.96 16.34 15.71
N ASP A 57 -5.69 16.17 16.05
CA ASP A 57 -4.90 17.18 16.76
C ASP A 57 -4.70 18.45 15.90
N TYR A 58 -4.58 18.31 14.57
CA TYR A 58 -4.41 19.44 13.66
C TYR A 58 -5.72 20.16 13.32
N PHE A 59 -6.80 19.41 13.03
CA PHE A 59 -8.06 19.98 12.55
C PHE A 59 -9.14 20.13 13.64
N GLY A 60 -8.99 19.47 14.79
CA GLY A 60 -10.03 19.35 15.81
C GLY A 60 -11.03 18.22 15.55
N GLU A 61 -11.03 17.63 14.35
CA GLU A 61 -11.91 16.53 13.94
C GLU A 61 -11.18 15.51 13.04
N ILE A 62 -11.83 14.37 12.77
CA ILE A 62 -11.26 13.31 11.93
C ILE A 62 -11.67 13.56 10.47
N TYR A 63 -10.68 13.54 9.57
CA TYR A 63 -10.88 13.53 8.13
C TYR A 63 -10.45 12.20 7.51
N LEU A 64 -10.96 11.93 6.31
CA LEU A 64 -10.48 10.82 5.50
C LEU A 64 -9.04 11.09 5.06
N SER A 65 -8.28 10.02 4.87
CA SER A 65 -6.90 10.12 4.42
C SER A 65 -6.49 8.95 3.56
N ASP A 66 -5.53 9.21 2.67
CA ASP A 66 -4.89 8.20 1.83
C ASP A 66 -3.39 8.16 2.09
N PHE A 67 -2.85 6.95 2.19
CA PHE A 67 -1.43 6.70 2.23
C PHE A 67 -0.74 7.19 0.96
N CYS A 68 0.41 7.86 1.14
CA CYS A 68 1.24 8.27 0.02
C CYS A 68 2.45 7.36 -0.15
N ARG A 69 3.34 7.38 0.85
CA ARG A 69 4.59 6.62 0.82
C ARG A 69 5.28 6.60 2.18
N PHE A 70 6.14 5.60 2.36
CA PHE A 70 7.21 5.69 3.36
C PHE A 70 8.34 6.57 2.79
N VAL A 71 8.74 7.57 3.56
CA VAL A 71 9.87 8.44 3.23
C VAL A 71 11.17 7.83 3.74
N ASN A 72 11.13 7.23 4.93
CA ASN A 72 12.30 6.64 5.56
C ASN A 72 11.89 5.59 6.60
N VAL A 73 12.61 4.48 6.64
CA VAL A 73 12.46 3.41 7.65
C VAL A 73 13.85 3.11 8.20
N LYS A 74 14.05 3.38 9.49
CA LYS A 74 15.33 3.13 10.18
C LYS A 74 15.13 2.11 11.28
N THR A 75 15.99 1.12 11.31
CA THR A 75 16.16 0.25 12.49
C THR A 75 17.17 0.89 13.45
N LYS A 76 16.95 0.74 14.75
CA LYS A 76 17.96 1.09 15.76
C LYS A 76 18.74 -0.20 16.10
N PRO A 77 20.00 -0.33 15.64
CA PRO A 77 20.73 -1.60 15.69
C PRO A 77 21.05 -2.08 17.11
N ASP A 78 21.06 -1.16 18.07
CA ASP A 78 21.27 -1.41 19.50
C ASP A 78 20.02 -1.94 20.22
N GLN A 79 18.85 -1.92 19.58
CA GLN A 79 17.59 -2.32 20.19
C GLN A 79 16.75 -3.16 19.23
N ALA A 80 16.66 -4.46 19.50
CA ALA A 80 15.87 -5.39 18.70
C ALA A 80 14.43 -4.89 18.53
N TYR A 81 13.91 -4.96 17.29
CA TYR A 81 12.55 -4.59 16.91
C TYR A 81 12.18 -3.12 17.17
N ARG A 82 13.18 -2.21 17.14
CA ARG A 82 12.96 -0.77 17.20
C ARG A 82 13.11 -0.13 15.83
N TYR A 83 12.06 0.57 15.45
CA TYR A 83 11.88 1.24 14.18
C TYR A 83 11.57 2.70 14.41
N GLU A 84 12.16 3.52 13.57
CA GLU A 84 11.77 4.90 13.35
C GLU A 84 11.28 5.01 11.90
N ILE A 85 10.02 5.35 11.74
CA ILE A 85 9.36 5.42 10.43
C ILE A 85 8.96 6.86 10.17
N THR A 86 9.29 7.37 8.99
CA THR A 86 8.75 8.62 8.46
C THR A 86 7.89 8.29 7.26
N TYR A 87 6.63 8.70 7.27
CA TYR A 87 5.68 8.41 6.21
C TYR A 87 4.79 9.60 5.90
N GLN A 88 4.20 9.58 4.71
CA GLN A 88 3.35 10.63 4.18
C GLN A 88 1.95 10.10 3.88
N PHE A 89 0.95 10.92 4.18
CA PHE A 89 -0.45 10.71 3.81
C PHE A 89 -1.10 12.07 3.52
N ILE A 90 -2.19 12.05 2.76
CA ILE A 90 -2.98 13.24 2.43
C ILE A 90 -4.38 13.13 3.01
N THR A 91 -4.94 14.26 3.42
CA THR A 91 -6.32 14.32 3.94
C THR A 91 -7.31 14.86 2.92
N TYR A 92 -8.57 14.47 3.08
CA TYR A 92 -9.70 14.95 2.32
C TYR A 92 -10.89 15.21 3.26
N GLU A 93 -11.60 16.32 3.06
CA GLU A 93 -12.83 16.63 3.81
C GLU A 93 -13.94 15.68 3.39
N ARG A 94 -14.12 15.53 2.06
CA ARG A 94 -15.16 14.73 1.39
C ARG A 94 -14.66 14.32 -0.01
N ALA A 95 -15.37 13.39 -0.66
CA ALA A 95 -15.07 12.94 -2.02
C ALA A 95 -15.03 14.04 -3.11
N ILE A 96 -15.53 15.25 -2.82
CA ILE A 96 -15.76 16.33 -3.80
C ILE A 96 -15.09 17.66 -3.38
N MET A 97 -14.69 17.84 -2.12
CA MET A 97 -14.08 19.08 -1.62
C MET A 97 -13.08 18.75 -0.52
N PRO A 98 -11.78 19.05 -0.71
CA PRO A 98 -10.75 18.75 0.28
C PRO A 98 -9.97 19.98 0.74
N PRO A 99 -9.53 19.99 2.00
CA PRO A 99 -8.25 20.54 2.37
C PRO A 99 -7.18 19.47 2.07
N TYR A 100 -6.55 19.57 0.91
CA TYR A 100 -5.42 18.72 0.50
C TYR A 100 -4.18 19.05 1.35
N HIS A 101 -4.12 18.56 2.60
CA HIS A 101 -2.94 18.70 3.42
C HIS A 101 -2.11 17.43 3.33
N LEU A 102 -0.84 17.59 2.95
CA LEU A 102 0.17 16.56 3.04
C LEU A 102 0.72 16.54 4.45
N PHE A 103 0.44 15.46 5.16
CA PHE A 103 1.04 15.15 6.44
C PHE A 103 2.34 14.36 6.21
N THR A 104 3.36 14.70 6.97
CA THR A 104 4.57 13.88 7.13
C THR A 104 4.71 13.57 8.61
N LEU A 105 4.48 12.32 8.97
CA LEU A 105 4.59 11.85 10.35
C LEU A 105 5.90 11.11 10.52
N LYS A 106 6.58 11.44 11.61
CA LYS A 106 7.69 10.65 12.12
C LYS A 106 7.22 9.94 13.38
N VAL A 107 7.30 8.63 13.39
CA VAL A 107 6.88 7.76 14.49
C VAL A 107 8.02 6.85 14.90
N GLU A 108 8.04 6.46 16.16
CA GLU A 108 8.93 5.41 16.64
C GLU A 108 8.15 4.44 17.51
N ASN A 109 8.61 3.19 17.59
CA ASN A 109 7.98 2.22 18.45
C ASN A 109 8.78 1.99 19.73
N LYS A 110 8.06 1.92 20.85
CA LYS A 110 8.56 1.48 22.15
C LYS A 110 8.42 -0.03 22.36
N SER A 111 7.56 -0.66 21.59
CA SER A 111 7.39 -2.11 21.51
C SER A 111 6.73 -2.43 20.16
N PRO A 112 6.51 -3.69 19.76
CA PRO A 112 5.79 -4.00 18.53
C PRO A 112 4.41 -3.34 18.42
N VAL A 113 3.75 -3.05 19.57
CA VAL A 113 2.39 -2.50 19.63
C VAL A 113 2.31 -1.07 20.17
N ASP A 114 3.37 -0.57 20.79
CA ASP A 114 3.41 0.78 21.38
C ASP A 114 4.17 1.70 20.45
N TRP A 115 3.44 2.54 19.71
CA TRP A 115 3.99 3.51 18.79
C TRP A 115 3.69 4.93 19.26
N VAL A 116 4.67 5.81 19.08
CA VAL A 116 4.55 7.22 19.47
C VAL A 116 4.93 8.13 18.31
N ILE A 117 4.22 9.25 18.21
CA ILE A 117 4.54 10.31 17.26
C ILE A 117 5.71 11.13 17.82
N LYS A 118 6.73 11.34 17.00
CA LYS A 118 7.94 12.11 17.31
C LYS A 118 7.95 13.46 16.64
N ASP A 119 7.37 13.56 15.45
CA ASP A 119 7.27 14.80 14.68
C ASP A 119 6.07 14.75 13.74
N VAL A 120 5.44 15.90 13.54
CA VAL A 120 4.31 16.10 12.62
C VAL A 120 4.61 17.35 11.80
N LYS A 121 4.71 17.18 10.49
CA LYS A 121 4.78 18.30 9.55
C LYS A 121 3.56 18.27 8.65
N VAL A 122 2.93 19.43 8.49
CA VAL A 122 1.74 19.57 7.66
C VAL A 122 2.00 20.66 6.63
N ARG A 123 1.69 20.37 5.37
CA ARG A 123 1.77 21.33 4.27
C ARG A 123 0.49 21.29 3.46
N LYS A 124 -0.12 22.45 3.22
CA LYS A 124 -1.21 22.57 2.24
C LYS A 124 -0.66 22.38 0.83
N LEU A 125 -1.24 21.47 0.07
CA LEU A 125 -0.92 21.27 -1.34
C LEU A 125 -1.48 22.44 -2.16
N ALA A 126 -0.74 22.86 -3.17
CA ALA A 126 -1.19 23.89 -4.09
C ALA A 126 -2.27 23.32 -5.04
N GLU A 127 -3.14 24.17 -5.58
CA GLU A 127 -4.24 23.74 -6.47
C GLU A 127 -3.74 23.05 -7.75
N ASN A 128 -2.54 23.40 -8.21
CA ASN A 128 -1.89 22.81 -9.38
C ASN A 128 -1.05 21.58 -9.06
N GLU A 129 -0.97 21.17 -7.79
CA GLU A 129 -0.16 20.03 -7.36
C GLU A 129 -0.98 18.74 -7.47
N ASP A 130 -0.57 17.88 -8.41
CA ASP A 130 -1.24 16.60 -8.65
C ASP A 130 -0.88 15.58 -7.56
N TYR A 131 -1.78 15.43 -6.59
CA TYR A 131 -1.63 14.49 -5.48
C TYR A 131 -1.59 13.03 -5.92
N THR A 132 -2.16 12.68 -7.08
CA THR A 132 -2.20 11.29 -7.58
C THR A 132 -0.82 10.78 -7.96
N LYS A 133 0.14 11.68 -8.21
CA LYS A 133 1.55 11.34 -8.42
C LYS A 133 2.29 11.04 -7.13
N MET A 134 1.77 11.50 -6.00
CA MET A 134 2.39 11.33 -4.68
C MET A 134 1.82 10.16 -3.92
N CYS A 135 0.54 9.87 -4.13
CA CYS A 135 -0.20 8.92 -3.33
C CYS A 135 -0.82 7.83 -4.20
N ARG A 136 -0.78 6.60 -3.68
CA ARG A 136 -1.29 5.42 -4.39
C ARG A 136 -2.55 4.91 -3.69
N LYS A 137 -3.47 4.34 -4.45
CA LYS A 137 -4.58 3.60 -3.86
C LYS A 137 -4.05 2.37 -3.11
N PRO A 138 -4.56 2.05 -1.92
CA PRO A 138 -4.20 0.82 -1.22
C PRO A 138 -4.61 -0.40 -2.03
N ARG A 139 -3.77 -1.44 -2.07
CA ARG A 139 -4.11 -2.73 -2.67
C ARG A 139 -4.91 -3.58 -1.70
N VAL A 140 -4.59 -3.50 -0.42
CA VAL A 140 -5.35 -4.13 0.65
C VAL A 140 -6.34 -3.12 1.22
N VAL A 141 -7.57 -3.16 0.72
CA VAL A 141 -8.68 -2.42 1.34
C VAL A 141 -9.13 -3.21 2.56
N TRP A 142 -8.56 -2.88 3.73
CA TRP A 142 -9.16 -3.30 4.98
C TRP A 142 -10.48 -2.55 5.10
N GLN A 143 -11.60 -3.22 4.84
CA GLN A 143 -12.93 -2.64 5.06
C GLN A 143 -13.04 -2.25 6.53
N SER A 144 -12.70 -1.00 6.86
CA SER A 144 -13.22 -0.36 8.04
C SER A 144 -14.70 -0.13 7.75
N LYS A 145 -15.50 -1.17 8.03
CA LYS A 145 -16.95 -1.11 8.08
C LYS A 145 -17.35 -0.20 9.24
N ARG A 146 -17.08 1.10 9.13
CA ARG A 146 -17.53 2.13 10.08
C ARG A 146 -17.45 3.55 9.51
N ILE A 147 -17.92 3.74 8.29
CA ILE A 147 -18.67 4.95 7.97
C ILE A 147 -19.92 4.44 7.26
N ARG A 148 -21.09 4.63 7.88
CA ARG A 148 -22.38 4.40 7.23
C ARG A 148 -22.33 5.13 5.89
N GLU A 149 -22.54 4.41 4.79
CA GLU A 149 -22.92 5.03 3.52
C GLU A 149 -24.05 6.00 3.85
N VAL A 150 -23.77 7.30 3.79
CA VAL A 150 -24.83 8.30 3.78
C VAL A 150 -25.51 8.08 2.43
N PRO A 151 -26.79 7.66 2.40
CA PRO A 151 -27.45 7.50 1.12
C PRO A 151 -27.46 8.86 0.45
N THR A 152 -26.97 8.91 -0.78
CA THR A 152 -27.23 9.99 -1.72
C THR A 152 -28.74 10.15 -1.82
N LYS A 153 -29.31 11.00 -0.98
CA LYS A 153 -30.63 11.56 -1.23
C LYS A 153 -30.45 12.53 -2.39
N GLU A 154 -31.15 12.20 -3.47
CA GLU A 154 -31.42 13.06 -4.61
C GLU A 154 -31.72 14.48 -4.09
N LEU A 155 -30.93 15.46 -4.57
CA LEU A 155 -31.26 16.87 -4.37
C LEU A 155 -32.49 17.21 -5.23
N PRO A 156 -33.42 18.03 -4.73
CA PRO A 156 -34.46 18.64 -5.54
C PRO A 156 -33.89 19.64 -6.56
#